data_AF-A0A8T0AX12-F1
#
_entry.id   AF-A0A8T0AX12-F1
#
_cell.length_a   1.000
_cell.length_b   1.000
_cell.length_c   1.000
_cell.angle_alpha   90.00
_cell.angle_beta   90.00
_cell.angle_gamma   90.00
#
_symmetry.space_group_name_H-M   'P 1'
#
loop_
_entity.id
_entity.type
_entity.pdbx_description
1 polymer ?
#
loop_
_entity_poly.entity_id
_entity_poly.type
_entity_poly.pdbx_seq_one_letter_code
_entity_poly.pdbx_strand_id
1 'polypeptide(L)'
;MAKGDPAKPKGKMSAYAYFVKTCREEHNKKNPGVSVNFSEFSKKCSERWKVMSPKEKTKFEEMAKQDKVRYDQEMMTYNPGKRGRKMKKDPCAPRRPPSGFFLFCSEHRPGIKAQHPSMGIGDVAKKLGEMWNNLSDSEKQPFLSKANKLKDKYQKDMADYKSKGKVGGGMSASKAKSRDDDDDEDDEEEEDDEEDDDEDDD
;
A
#
# COMPACT_ATOMS: atom_id res chain seq x y z
N MET A 1 16.90 -13.86 11.92
CA MET A 1 15.70 -14.12 11.07
C MET A 1 15.20 -12.78 10.59
N ALA A 2 15.06 -12.59 9.28
CA ALA A 2 14.81 -11.29 8.67
C ALA A 2 13.49 -10.69 9.19
N LYS A 3 13.55 -9.49 9.76
CA LYS A 3 12.37 -8.68 10.10
C LYS A 3 11.80 -8.09 8.80
N GLY A 4 11.13 -8.94 8.02
CA GLY A 4 10.30 -8.54 6.89
C GLY A 4 8.91 -8.09 7.35
N ASP A 5 8.12 -7.55 6.42
CA ASP A 5 6.72 -7.18 6.66
C ASP A 5 5.95 -8.37 7.25
N PRO A 6 5.34 -8.23 8.45
CA PRO A 6 4.58 -9.31 9.08
C PRO A 6 3.33 -9.73 8.29
N ALA A 7 2.82 -8.87 7.40
CA ALA A 7 1.71 -9.18 6.51
C ALA A 7 2.14 -9.90 5.23
N LYS A 8 3.46 -10.02 4.97
CA LYS A 8 3.97 -10.75 3.82
C LYS A 8 3.72 -12.26 3.99
N PRO A 9 3.09 -12.93 3.01
CA PRO A 9 2.93 -14.37 3.01
C PRO A 9 4.24 -15.10 3.31
N LYS A 10 4.16 -16.13 4.17
CA LYS A 10 5.33 -16.96 4.49
C LYS A 10 5.76 -17.74 3.25
N GLY A 11 7.06 -17.71 2.96
CA GLY A 11 7.62 -18.35 1.78
C GLY A 11 7.29 -19.85 1.69
N LYS A 12 7.26 -20.36 0.45
CA LYS A 12 6.94 -21.75 0.17
C LYS A 12 7.96 -22.74 0.76
N MET A 13 7.47 -23.80 1.38
CA MET A 13 8.24 -24.92 1.94
C MET A 13 8.44 -26.02 0.90
N SER A 14 9.65 -26.56 0.83
CA SER A 14 9.97 -27.70 -0.03
C SER A 14 9.57 -29.03 0.60
N ALA A 15 9.55 -30.10 -0.20
CA ALA A 15 9.28 -31.46 0.27
C ALA A 15 10.23 -31.87 1.41
N TYR A 16 11.51 -31.55 1.26
CA TYR A 16 12.51 -31.78 2.31
C TYR A 16 12.22 -30.95 3.58
N ALA A 17 11.78 -29.69 3.45
CA ALA A 17 11.44 -28.85 4.61
C ALA A 17 10.25 -29.43 5.40
N TYR A 18 9.23 -29.96 4.71
CA TYR A 18 8.14 -30.69 5.35
C TYR A 18 8.61 -31.96 6.04
N PHE A 19 9.50 -32.73 5.41
CA PHE A 19 10.09 -33.92 6.00
C PHE A 19 10.89 -33.63 7.27
N VAL A 20 11.71 -32.57 7.27
CA VAL A 20 12.47 -32.13 8.45
C VAL A 20 11.52 -31.71 9.56
N LYS A 21 10.41 -31.02 9.23
CA LYS A 21 9.35 -30.65 10.18
C LYS A 21 8.71 -31.88 10.82
N THR A 22 8.32 -32.88 10.03
CA THR A 22 7.73 -34.12 10.57
C THR A 22 8.73 -34.91 11.42
N CYS A 23 10.00 -34.99 11.01
CA CYS A 23 11.04 -35.63 11.83
C CYS A 23 11.21 -34.94 13.18
N ARG A 24 11.07 -33.61 13.22
CA ARG A 24 11.23 -32.82 14.45
C ARG A 24 10.04 -33.01 15.37
N GLU A 25 8.83 -33.07 14.82
CA GLU A 25 7.60 -33.38 15.55
C GLU A 25 7.64 -34.81 16.14
N GLU A 26 8.08 -35.80 15.37
CA GLU A 26 8.27 -37.17 15.86
C GLU A 26 9.30 -37.23 17.00
N HIS A 27 10.43 -36.55 16.85
CA HIS A 27 11.46 -36.50 17.88
C HIS A 27 10.94 -35.83 19.16
N ASN A 28 10.24 -34.70 19.03
CA ASN A 28 9.66 -34.00 20.18
C ASN A 28 8.59 -34.85 20.89
N LYS A 29 7.83 -35.66 20.15
CA LYS A 29 6.82 -36.57 20.73
C LYS A 29 7.46 -37.75 21.46
N LYS A 30 8.55 -38.31 20.92
CA LYS A 30 9.26 -39.45 21.50
C LYS A 30 10.19 -39.06 22.65
N ASN A 31 10.77 -37.87 22.61
CA ASN A 31 11.68 -37.33 23.61
C ASN A 31 11.19 -35.96 24.10
N PRO A 32 10.04 -35.89 24.79
CA PRO A 32 9.56 -34.63 25.33
C PRO A 32 10.58 -34.08 26.33
N GLY A 33 10.98 -32.81 26.17
CA GLY A 33 11.94 -32.13 27.05
C GLY A 33 13.41 -32.26 26.65
N VAL A 34 13.77 -33.13 25.70
CA VAL A 34 15.14 -33.21 25.17
C VAL A 34 15.31 -32.21 24.03
N SER A 35 16.18 -31.21 24.23
CA SER A 35 16.50 -30.23 23.20
C SER A 35 17.22 -30.89 22.03
N VAL A 36 16.68 -30.72 20.82
CA VAL A 36 17.32 -31.23 19.59
C VAL A 36 18.52 -30.38 19.22
N ASN A 37 19.71 -30.98 19.18
CA ASN A 37 20.88 -30.33 18.60
C ASN A 37 20.69 -30.17 17.09
N PHE A 38 20.58 -28.93 16.61
CA PHE A 38 20.30 -28.63 15.20
C PHE A 38 21.30 -29.26 14.24
N SER A 39 22.59 -29.25 14.58
CA SER A 39 23.63 -29.78 13.68
C SER A 39 23.52 -31.30 13.51
N GLU A 40 23.24 -32.02 14.58
CA GLU A 40 23.10 -33.48 14.54
C GLU A 40 21.77 -33.89 13.90
N PHE A 41 20.71 -33.16 14.23
CA PHE A 41 19.39 -33.40 13.68
C PHE A 41 19.35 -33.16 12.17
N SER A 42 20.00 -32.10 11.69
CA SER A 42 20.11 -31.81 10.25
C SER A 42 20.83 -32.94 9.50
N LYS A 43 21.95 -33.46 10.05
CA LYS A 43 22.67 -34.61 9.48
C LYS A 43 21.77 -35.85 9.42
N LYS A 44 21.13 -36.22 10.53
CA LYS A 44 20.20 -37.37 10.61
C LYS A 44 19.04 -37.25 9.62
N CYS A 45 18.45 -36.07 9.47
CA CYS A 45 17.41 -35.82 8.47
C CYS A 45 17.93 -35.98 7.03
N SER A 46 19.13 -35.47 6.73
CA SER A 46 19.69 -35.57 5.39
C SER A 46 19.97 -37.02 4.97
N GLU A 47 20.52 -37.83 5.89
CA GLU A 47 20.77 -39.25 5.69
C GLU A 47 19.45 -40.02 5.49
N ARG A 48 18.46 -39.78 6.38
CA ARG A 48 17.14 -40.41 6.28
C ARG A 48 16.44 -40.04 4.97
N TRP A 49 16.48 -38.78 4.55
CA TRP A 49 15.91 -38.34 3.27
C TRP A 49 16.57 -39.03 2.07
N LYS A 50 17.90 -39.22 2.11
CA LYS A 50 18.62 -39.91 1.04
C LYS A 50 18.16 -41.35 0.87
N VAL A 51 18.00 -42.09 1.97
CA VAL A 51 17.59 -43.50 1.97
C VAL A 51 16.08 -43.72 1.86
N MET A 52 15.26 -42.68 2.03
CA MET A 52 13.80 -42.83 1.90
C MET A 52 13.38 -43.26 0.50
N SER A 53 12.37 -44.12 0.46
CA SER A 53 11.82 -44.64 -0.78
C SER A 53 11.11 -43.53 -1.59
N PRO A 54 11.01 -43.68 -2.92
CA PRO A 54 10.27 -42.73 -3.75
C PRO A 54 8.82 -42.54 -3.28
N LYS A 55 8.15 -43.62 -2.84
CA LYS A 55 6.77 -43.58 -2.34
C LYS A 55 6.63 -42.70 -1.09
N GLU A 56 7.58 -42.78 -0.16
CA GLU A 56 7.57 -41.93 1.04
C GLU A 56 7.89 -40.47 0.70
N LYS A 57 8.76 -40.23 -0.28
CA LYS A 57 9.07 -38.89 -0.79
C LYS A 57 7.86 -38.27 -1.50
N THR A 58 7.06 -39.05 -2.23
CA THR A 58 5.84 -38.58 -2.92
C THR A 58 4.88 -37.86 -1.97
N LYS A 59 4.70 -38.37 -0.74
CA LYS A 59 3.87 -37.70 0.28
C LYS A 59 4.35 -36.28 0.59
N PHE A 60 5.66 -36.07 0.68
CA PHE A 60 6.24 -34.75 0.96
C PHE A 60 6.28 -33.85 -0.28
N GLU A 61 6.43 -34.43 -1.47
CA GLU A 61 6.30 -33.72 -2.74
C GLU A 61 4.88 -33.18 -2.95
N GLU A 62 3.87 -33.96 -2.59
CA GLU A 62 2.47 -33.52 -2.63
C GLU A 62 2.21 -32.38 -1.65
N MET A 63 2.71 -32.46 -0.41
CA MET A 63 2.63 -31.35 0.55
C MET A 63 3.31 -30.08 0.02
N ALA A 64 4.48 -30.21 -0.63
CA ALA A 64 5.16 -29.07 -1.23
C ALA A 64 4.38 -28.46 -2.41
N LYS A 65 3.67 -29.29 -3.20
CA LYS A 65 2.77 -28.82 -4.25
C LYS A 65 1.60 -28.03 -3.67
N GLN A 66 0.98 -28.53 -2.60
CA GLN A 66 -0.10 -27.83 -1.91
C GLN A 66 0.37 -26.51 -1.30
N ASP A 67 1.58 -26.48 -0.71
CA ASP A 67 2.14 -25.26 -0.14
C ASP A 67 2.50 -24.21 -1.20
N LYS A 68 2.89 -24.65 -2.39
CA LYS A 68 3.03 -23.76 -3.56
C LYS A 68 1.69 -23.09 -3.87
N VAL A 69 0.58 -23.85 -3.92
CA VAL A 69 -0.76 -23.30 -4.17
C VAL A 69 -1.17 -22.31 -3.08
N ARG A 70 -0.97 -22.67 -1.80
CA ARG A 70 -1.21 -21.78 -0.66
C ARG A 70 -0.44 -20.47 -0.82
N TYR A 71 0.86 -20.55 -1.09
CA TYR A 71 1.71 -19.37 -1.26
C TYR A 71 1.24 -18.51 -2.44
N ASP A 72 0.91 -19.12 -3.57
CA ASP A 72 0.45 -18.40 -4.76
C ASP A 72 -0.90 -17.68 -4.49
N GLN A 73 -1.84 -18.32 -3.77
CA GLN A 73 -3.11 -17.70 -3.34
C GLN A 73 -2.93 -16.57 -2.31
N GLU A 74 -2.08 -16.77 -1.31
CA GLU A 74 -1.77 -15.73 -0.33
C GLU A 74 -1.05 -14.54 -0.99
N MET A 75 -0.19 -14.81 -1.98
CA MET A 75 0.48 -13.75 -2.75
C MET A 75 -0.48 -12.99 -3.67
N MET A 76 -1.49 -13.65 -4.25
CA MET A 76 -2.54 -12.97 -5.04
C MET A 76 -3.34 -11.96 -4.21
N THR A 77 -3.55 -12.23 -2.92
CA THR A 77 -4.29 -11.34 -2.01
C THR A 77 -3.38 -10.35 -1.26
N TYR A 78 -2.06 -10.50 -1.35
CA TYR A 78 -1.10 -9.65 -0.66
C TYR A 78 -0.89 -8.31 -1.39
N ASN A 79 -1.32 -7.22 -0.76
CA ASN A 79 -1.10 -5.86 -1.25
C ASN A 79 -0.02 -5.12 -0.42
N PRO A 80 1.25 -5.07 -0.89
CA PRO A 80 2.36 -4.43 -0.18
C PRO A 80 2.20 -2.90 -0.03
N GLY A 81 1.26 -2.28 -0.75
CA GLY A 81 1.08 -0.83 -0.82
C GLY A 81 0.31 -0.20 0.35
N LYS A 82 -0.60 -0.94 1.01
CA LYS A 82 -1.51 -0.34 2.02
C LYS A 82 -0.84 -0.04 3.37
N ARG A 83 0.39 -0.50 3.63
CA ARG A 83 1.11 -0.26 4.90
C ARG A 83 2.59 0.11 4.73
N GLY A 84 3.00 0.47 3.52
CA GLY A 84 4.35 0.93 3.24
C GLY A 84 4.63 2.28 3.89
N ARG A 85 5.60 2.33 4.80
CA ARG A 85 6.18 3.55 5.37
C ARG A 85 6.42 4.56 4.23
N LYS A 86 5.72 5.70 4.23
CA LYS A 86 5.92 6.77 3.23
C LYS A 86 7.42 7.05 3.16
N MET A 87 8.03 6.76 2.01
CA MET A 87 9.45 6.99 1.78
C MET A 87 9.72 8.48 2.06
N LYS A 88 10.77 8.78 2.83
CA LYS A 88 11.12 10.18 3.16
C LYS A 88 11.30 10.93 1.85
N LYS A 89 10.45 11.93 1.62
CA LYS A 89 10.48 12.72 0.38
C LYS A 89 11.83 13.43 0.31
N ASP A 90 12.45 13.44 -0.87
CA ASP A 90 13.75 14.08 -1.10
C ASP A 90 13.72 15.53 -0.57
N PRO A 91 14.65 15.94 0.32
CA PRO A 91 14.65 17.29 0.88
C PRO A 91 14.79 18.40 -0.16
N CYS A 92 15.35 18.09 -1.33
CA CYS A 92 15.56 19.03 -2.43
C CYS A 92 14.44 19.00 -3.49
N ALA A 93 13.51 18.05 -3.41
CA ALA A 93 12.40 18.01 -4.37
C ALA A 93 11.40 19.13 -4.07
N PRO A 94 10.89 19.84 -5.10
CA PRO A 94 9.77 20.76 -4.95
C PRO A 94 8.64 20.11 -4.14
N ARG A 95 8.03 20.85 -3.21
CA ARG A 95 6.90 20.34 -2.42
C ARG A 95 5.60 20.51 -3.22
N ARG A 96 4.72 19.51 -3.15
CA ARG A 96 3.39 19.60 -3.79
C ARG A 96 2.63 20.82 -3.26
N PRO A 97 2.00 21.61 -4.13
CA PRO A 97 1.20 22.75 -3.71
C PRO A 97 -0.07 22.29 -2.99
N PRO A 98 -0.65 23.13 -2.11
CA PRO A 98 -1.96 22.88 -1.51
C PRO A 98 -3.06 22.91 -2.59
N SER A 99 -4.09 22.06 -2.44
CA SER A 99 -5.29 22.11 -3.28
C SER A 99 -6.20 23.28 -2.89
N GLY A 100 -7.22 23.57 -3.70
CA GLY A 100 -8.21 24.62 -3.43
C GLY A 100 -8.86 24.47 -2.05
N PHE A 101 -9.28 23.25 -1.71
CA PHE A 101 -9.81 22.95 -0.38
C PHE A 101 -8.81 23.22 0.75
N PHE A 102 -7.54 22.88 0.58
CA PHE A 102 -6.52 23.15 1.60
C PHE A 102 -6.22 24.65 1.74
N LEU A 103 -6.33 25.42 0.67
CA LEU A 103 -6.25 26.89 0.72
C LEU A 103 -7.44 27.45 1.50
N PHE A 104 -8.66 27.02 1.19
CA PHE A 104 -9.86 27.38 1.94
C PHE A 104 -9.74 27.04 3.43
N CYS A 105 -9.32 25.82 3.75
CA CYS A 105 -9.07 25.39 5.13
C CYS A 105 -8.04 26.26 5.83
N SER A 106 -6.97 26.66 5.14
CA SER A 106 -5.91 27.49 5.74
C SER A 106 -6.43 28.87 6.17
N GLU A 107 -7.36 29.43 5.41
CA GLU A 107 -7.96 30.74 5.68
C GLU A 107 -9.06 30.67 6.75
N HIS A 108 -9.88 29.61 6.75
CA HIS A 108 -11.06 29.50 7.61
C HIS A 108 -10.83 28.76 8.94
N ARG A 109 -9.84 27.86 9.00
CA ARG A 109 -9.47 27.13 10.23
C ARG A 109 -9.17 28.03 11.44
N PRO A 110 -8.42 29.15 11.33
CA PRO A 110 -8.19 30.02 12.50
C PRO A 110 -9.48 30.63 13.04
N GLY A 111 -10.43 31.00 12.17
CA GLY A 111 -11.74 31.52 12.58
C GLY A 111 -12.57 30.50 13.36
N ILE A 112 -12.68 29.27 12.85
CA ILE A 112 -13.42 28.20 13.53
C ILE A 112 -12.75 27.82 14.85
N LYS A 113 -11.41 27.77 14.90
CA LYS A 113 -10.69 27.48 16.13
C LYS A 113 -10.83 28.61 17.16
N ALA A 114 -10.94 29.86 16.74
CA ALA A 114 -11.20 30.98 17.65
C ALA A 114 -12.62 30.91 18.24
N GLN A 115 -13.62 30.52 17.44
CA GLN A 115 -15.00 30.33 17.91
C GLN A 115 -15.17 29.07 18.78
N HIS A 116 -14.42 28.02 18.49
CA HIS A 116 -14.47 26.74 19.20
C HIS A 116 -13.07 26.30 19.65
N PRO A 117 -12.47 26.98 20.65
CA PRO A 117 -11.10 26.70 21.09
C PRO A 117 -10.93 25.32 21.75
N SER A 118 -12.02 24.72 22.24
CA SER A 118 -12.05 23.36 22.80
C SER A 118 -12.18 22.25 21.75
N MET A 119 -12.51 22.59 20.50
CA MET A 119 -12.75 21.62 19.44
C MET A 119 -11.44 21.01 18.95
N GLY A 120 -11.43 19.68 18.78
CA GLY A 120 -10.29 18.95 18.27
C GLY A 120 -9.96 19.34 16.82
N ILE A 121 -8.69 19.21 16.43
CA ILE A 121 -8.25 19.51 15.05
C ILE A 121 -9.04 18.69 14.02
N GLY A 122 -9.39 17.44 14.36
CA GLY A 122 -10.19 16.56 13.51
C GLY A 122 -11.61 17.07 13.29
N ASP A 123 -12.27 17.55 14.34
CA ASP A 123 -13.66 18.04 14.24
C ASP A 123 -13.73 19.38 13.52
N VAL A 124 -12.72 20.25 13.71
CA VAL A 124 -12.57 21.47 12.90
C VAL A 124 -12.40 21.14 11.41
N ALA A 125 -11.64 20.08 11.09
CA ALA A 125 -11.47 19.66 9.70
C ALA A 125 -12.75 19.11 9.07
N LYS A 126 -13.57 18.35 9.83
CA LYS A 126 -14.89 17.90 9.36
C LYS A 126 -15.81 19.07 9.05
N LYS A 127 -15.91 20.05 9.96
CA LYS A 127 -16.72 21.26 9.78
C LYS A 127 -16.28 22.08 8.55
N LEU A 128 -14.98 22.16 8.29
CA LEU A 128 -14.46 22.80 7.08
C LEU A 128 -14.79 22.03 5.80
N GLY A 129 -14.78 20.69 5.85
CA GLY A 129 -15.21 19.84 4.74
C GLY A 129 -16.67 20.05 4.38
N GLU A 130 -17.55 20.06 5.38
CA GLU A 130 -18.98 20.37 5.19
C GLU A 130 -19.19 21.76 4.61
N MET A 131 -18.51 22.79 5.15
CA MET A 131 -18.57 24.15 4.61
C MET A 131 -18.14 24.20 3.15
N TRP A 132 -17.02 23.55 2.80
CA TRP A 132 -16.53 23.53 1.43
C TRP A 132 -17.51 22.88 0.46
N ASN A 133 -18.13 21.76 0.85
CA ASN A 133 -19.12 21.09 -0.01
C ASN A 133 -20.36 21.96 -0.24
N ASN A 134 -20.77 22.73 0.77
CA ASN A 134 -21.92 23.64 0.70
C ASN A 134 -21.62 24.97 -0.02
N LEU A 135 -20.36 25.29 -0.33
CA LEU A 135 -20.03 26.48 -1.13
C LEU A 135 -20.51 26.29 -2.57
N SER A 136 -20.99 27.37 -3.17
CA SER A 136 -21.26 27.40 -4.60
C SER A 136 -19.95 27.33 -5.41
N ASP A 137 -20.03 26.91 -6.67
CA ASP A 137 -18.83 26.83 -7.51
C ASP A 137 -18.19 28.20 -7.72
N SER A 138 -19.00 29.26 -7.79
CA SER A 138 -18.52 30.64 -7.85
C SER A 138 -17.64 31.03 -6.65
N GLU A 139 -17.95 30.52 -5.45
CA GLU A 139 -17.16 30.75 -4.24
C GLU A 139 -15.93 29.85 -4.16
N LYS A 140 -16.01 28.64 -4.75
CA LYS A 140 -14.87 27.72 -4.87
C LYS A 140 -13.86 28.19 -5.93
N GLN A 141 -14.33 28.80 -7.02
CA GLN A 141 -13.53 29.26 -8.17
C GLN A 141 -12.26 30.03 -7.80
N PRO A 142 -12.28 31.06 -6.91
CA PRO A 142 -11.05 31.77 -6.54
C PRO A 142 -10.00 30.85 -5.89
N PHE A 143 -10.44 29.88 -5.07
CA PHE A 143 -9.54 28.91 -4.42
C PHE A 143 -8.99 27.90 -5.42
N LEU A 144 -9.84 27.41 -6.34
CA LEU A 144 -9.43 26.49 -7.41
C LEU A 144 -8.45 27.17 -8.37
N SER A 145 -8.73 28.41 -8.80
CA SER A 145 -7.84 29.21 -9.64
C SER A 145 -6.48 29.45 -8.97
N LYS A 146 -6.48 29.79 -7.68
CA LYS A 146 -5.25 29.96 -6.88
C LYS A 146 -4.46 28.64 -6.78
N ALA A 147 -5.15 27.51 -6.58
CA ALA A 147 -4.52 26.19 -6.56
C ALA A 147 -3.93 25.80 -7.92
N ASN A 148 -4.65 26.06 -9.02
CA ASN A 148 -4.18 25.80 -10.38
C ASN A 148 -2.93 26.61 -10.71
N LYS A 149 -2.89 27.91 -10.37
CA LYS A 149 -1.68 28.74 -10.53
C LYS A 149 -0.48 28.19 -9.75
N LEU A 150 -0.71 27.65 -8.54
CA LEU A 150 0.34 27.01 -7.75
C LEU A 150 0.76 25.65 -8.34
N LYS A 151 -0.18 24.89 -8.91
CA LYS A 151 0.07 23.64 -9.66
C LYS A 151 0.97 23.91 -10.86
N ASP A 152 0.67 24.94 -11.65
CA ASP A 152 1.46 25.31 -12.83
C ASP A 152 2.89 25.72 -12.45
N LYS A 153 3.03 26.51 -11.36
CA LYS A 153 4.35 26.88 -10.83
C LYS A 153 5.13 25.63 -10.39
N TYR A 154 4.47 24.72 -9.66
CA TYR A 154 5.10 23.47 -9.22
C TYR A 154 5.51 22.58 -10.40
N GLN A 155 4.71 22.51 -11.46
CA GLN A 155 5.06 21.75 -12.66
C GLN A 155 6.32 22.31 -13.32
N LYS A 156 6.44 23.65 -13.42
CA LYS A 156 7.65 24.32 -13.91
C LYS A 156 8.86 24.03 -13.01
N ASP A 157 8.72 24.21 -11.70
CA ASP A 157 9.78 23.94 -10.72
C ASP A 157 10.22 22.46 -10.74
N MET A 158 9.28 21.53 -10.94
CA MET A 158 9.55 20.09 -11.10
C MET A 158 10.23 19.76 -12.42
N ALA A 159 9.84 20.40 -13.52
CA ALA A 159 10.51 20.24 -14.81
C ALA A 159 11.96 20.73 -14.73
N ASP A 160 12.18 21.87 -14.07
CA ASP A 160 13.50 22.41 -13.74
C ASP A 160 14.32 21.48 -12.83
N TYR A 161 13.71 20.92 -11.79
CA TYR A 161 14.36 19.96 -10.90
C TYR A 161 14.74 18.67 -11.63
N LYS A 162 13.91 18.22 -12.57
CA LYS A 162 14.16 17.03 -13.39
C LYS A 162 15.25 17.30 -14.44
N SER A 163 15.28 18.50 -15.04
CA SER A 163 16.24 18.89 -16.08
C SER A 163 17.62 19.25 -15.54
N LYS A 164 17.69 19.87 -14.35
CA LYS A 164 18.96 20.24 -13.67
C LYS A 164 19.73 19.04 -13.12
N GLY A 165 19.19 17.82 -13.26
CA GLY A 165 19.81 16.60 -12.80
C GLY A 165 19.88 16.53 -11.27
N LYS A 166 19.90 15.31 -10.74
CA LYS A 166 20.13 15.05 -9.31
C LYS A 166 21.53 15.53 -8.88
N VAL A 167 21.70 16.81 -8.62
CA VAL A 167 22.90 17.35 -7.96
C VAL A 167 22.61 17.49 -6.47
N GLY A 168 22.90 16.42 -5.73
CA GLY A 168 23.05 16.47 -4.28
C GLY A 168 22.57 15.25 -3.49
N GLY A 169 23.27 14.11 -3.60
CA GLY A 169 23.13 13.03 -2.62
C GLY A 169 23.41 11.62 -3.16
N GLY A 170 24.68 11.22 -3.16
CA GLY A 170 25.23 10.01 -3.78
C GLY A 170 24.59 8.64 -3.46
N MET A 171 24.76 7.76 -4.47
CA MET A 171 24.92 6.30 -4.44
C MET A 171 23.68 5.40 -4.33
N SER A 172 23.12 5.02 -5.48
CA SER A 172 23.34 3.71 -6.10
C SER A 172 22.29 3.44 -7.18
N ALA A 173 22.80 3.10 -8.37
CA ALA A 173 22.02 2.77 -9.55
C ALA A 173 21.14 1.53 -9.34
N SER A 174 19.87 1.63 -9.75
CA SER A 174 19.00 0.49 -10.12
C SER A 174 17.78 1.01 -10.89
N LYS A 175 18.01 1.19 -12.19
CA LYS A 175 17.10 1.10 -13.35
C LYS A 175 15.59 0.84 -13.08
N ALA A 176 14.81 1.88 -13.39
CA ALA A 176 13.54 1.90 -14.15
C ALA A 176 12.36 0.96 -13.78
N LYS A 177 11.22 1.59 -13.47
CA LYS A 177 10.01 1.57 -14.32
C LYS A 177 9.07 2.70 -13.89
N SER A 178 8.86 3.67 -14.78
CA SER A 178 7.79 4.64 -14.68
C SER A 178 6.46 3.91 -14.85
N ARG A 179 5.53 4.14 -13.92
CA ARG A 179 4.09 3.99 -14.16
C ARG A 179 3.51 5.38 -13.94
N ASP A 180 3.37 6.09 -15.05
CA ASP A 180 2.24 6.99 -15.24
C ASP A 180 1.00 6.13 -14.99
N ASP A 181 0.20 6.53 -14.01
CA ASP A 181 -1.16 6.06 -13.79
C ASP A 181 -1.91 7.36 -13.46
N ASP A 182 -2.15 8.07 -14.55
CA ASP A 182 -3.10 9.17 -14.68
C ASP A 182 -4.45 8.45 -14.83
N ASP A 183 -5.17 8.34 -13.72
CA ASP A 183 -6.51 7.78 -13.64
C ASP A 183 -7.30 8.74 -12.76
N ASP A 184 -7.76 9.81 -13.41
CA ASP A 184 -8.73 10.78 -12.90
C ASP A 184 -9.86 10.77 -13.95
N GLU A 185 -10.62 9.66 -13.97
CA GLU A 185 -11.95 9.61 -14.58
C GLU A 185 -12.88 10.39 -13.64
N ASP A 186 -13.01 11.68 -13.95
CA ASP A 186 -14.05 12.57 -13.48
C ASP A 186 -15.32 12.27 -14.29
N ASP A 187 -16.11 11.32 -13.78
CA ASP A 187 -17.40 10.94 -14.33
C ASP A 187 -18.46 11.91 -13.80
N GLU A 188 -18.54 13.09 -14.44
CA GLU A 188 -19.64 14.03 -14.31
C GLU A 188 -20.85 13.47 -15.07
N GLU A 189 -21.62 12.55 -14.46
CA GLU A 189 -22.97 12.24 -14.94
C GLU A 189 -23.92 13.37 -14.51
N GLU A 190 -24.09 14.33 -15.42
CA GLU A 190 -25.23 15.24 -15.50
C GLU A 190 -26.48 14.43 -15.87
N GLU A 191 -27.32 14.06 -14.90
CA GLU A 191 -28.72 13.70 -15.17
C GLU A 191 -29.53 14.99 -15.29
N ASP A 192 -29.69 15.42 -16.54
CA ASP A 192 -30.61 16.46 -16.98
C ASP A 192 -32.05 15.96 -16.83
N ASP A 193 -32.76 16.65 -15.95
CA ASP A 193 -34.17 16.48 -15.60
C ASP A 193 -35.00 17.23 -16.66
N GLU A 194 -35.40 16.54 -17.74
CA GLU A 194 -36.47 17.02 -18.61
C GLU A 194 -37.75 16.21 -18.34
N GLU A 195 -38.55 16.74 -17.42
CA GLU A 195 -40.00 16.61 -17.44
C GLU A 195 -40.54 17.00 -18.83
N ASP A 196 -41.29 16.12 -19.49
CA ASP A 196 -42.41 16.57 -20.30
C ASP A 196 -43.64 15.71 -20.03
N ASP A 197 -44.69 16.45 -19.74
CA ASP A 197 -46.03 16.10 -19.34
C ASP A 197 -46.87 15.78 -20.59
N ASP A 198 -48.11 15.30 -20.38
CA ASP A 198 -49.21 15.27 -21.36
C ASP A 198 -49.09 14.24 -22.52
N GLU A 199 -50.10 13.52 -23.03
CA GLU A 199 -51.57 13.51 -22.97
C GLU A 199 -51.96 12.13 -23.63
N ASP A 200 -52.78 11.28 -23.02
CA ASP A 200 -54.21 11.03 -23.32
C ASP A 200 -54.56 10.25 -24.63
N ASP A 201 -55.66 9.48 -24.53
CA ASP A 201 -56.52 8.89 -25.60
C ASP A 201 -56.18 7.54 -26.29
N ASP A 202 -56.77 6.45 -25.78
CA ASP A 202 -57.86 5.60 -26.39
C ASP A 202 -57.91 4.17 -25.78
#